data_AF-K1S8E6-F1
#
_entry.id   AF-K1S8E6-F1
#
_cell.length_a   1.000
_cell.length_b   1.000
_cell.length_c   1.000
_cell.angle_alpha   90.00
_cell.angle_beta   90.00
_cell.angle_gamma   90.00
#
_symmetry.space_group_name_H-M   'P 1'
#
loop_
_entity.id
_entity.type
_entity.pdbx_description
1 polymer ?
#
loop_
_entity_poly.entity_id
_entity_poly.type
_entity_poly.pdbx_seq_one_letter_code
_entity_poly.pdbx_strand_id
1 'polypeptide(L)'
;MNIEMSTIKELAETCGVSEQAIRKWCARNQVAKDVAQRYIIDKATETAILRHYGKDEGNQVAQPTETSCETNETMKEIIEMLRKELEAKDKQIESLQSSLDHTTAALVSAQES
;
A
#
# COMPACT_ATOMS: atom_id res chain seq x y z
N MET A 1 8.14 4.79 35.16
CA MET A 1 7.68 4.55 33.78
C MET A 1 6.27 4.02 33.88
N ASN A 2 5.27 4.86 33.62
CA ASN A 2 3.88 4.40 33.60
C ASN A 2 3.71 3.52 32.36
N ILE A 3 3.50 2.23 32.57
CA ILE A 3 3.03 1.34 31.51
C ILE A 3 1.51 1.53 31.51
N GLU A 4 1.04 2.59 30.85
CA GLU A 4 -0.39 2.73 30.57
C GLU A 4 -0.74 1.62 29.57
N MET A 5 -1.53 0.64 30.02
CA MET A 5 -2.13 -0.33 29.13
C MET A 5 -3.28 0.36 28.41
N SER A 6 -3.02 0.85 27.20
CA SER A 6 -4.03 1.48 26.36
C SER A 6 -5.16 0.50 26.06
N THR A 7 -6.37 0.85 26.47
CA THR A 7 -7.56 0.04 26.19
C THR A 7 -8.00 0.20 24.74
N ILE A 8 -8.74 -0.79 24.23
CA ILE A 8 -9.37 -0.73 22.90
C ILE A 8 -10.16 0.56 22.70
N LYS A 9 -10.78 1.07 23.78
CA LYS A 9 -11.57 2.30 23.75
C LYS A 9 -10.69 3.53 23.52
N GLU A 10 -9.61 3.68 24.28
CA GLU A 10 -8.68 4.81 24.14
C GLU A 10 -8.00 4.80 22.77
N LEU A 11 -7.66 3.61 22.26
CA LEU A 11 -7.15 3.44 20.91
C LEU A 11 -8.18 3.82 19.83
N ALA A 12 -9.45 3.44 20.01
CA ALA A 12 -10.53 3.81 19.11
C ALA A 12 -10.73 5.35 19.07
N GLU A 13 -10.71 6.00 20.23
CA GLU A 13 -10.83 7.46 20.34
C GLU A 13 -9.62 8.19 19.71
N THR A 14 -8.41 7.75 20.02
CA THR A 14 -7.15 8.31 19.48
C THR A 14 -7.10 8.18 17.96
N CYS A 15 -7.39 6.99 17.45
CA CYS A 15 -7.41 6.69 16.01
C CYS A 15 -8.65 7.24 15.29
N GLY A 16 -9.68 7.71 16.02
CA GLY A 16 -10.98 8.12 15.46
C GLY A 16 -11.70 7.03 14.66
N VAL A 17 -11.60 5.78 15.12
CA VAL A 17 -12.28 4.62 14.54
C VAL A 17 -13.21 3.98 15.58
N SER A 18 -14.07 3.06 15.19
CA SER A 18 -14.93 2.36 16.14
C SER A 18 -14.15 1.31 16.93
N GLU A 19 -14.56 1.03 18.18
CA GLU A 19 -14.00 -0.07 18.97
C GLU A 19 -14.08 -1.43 18.25
N GLN A 20 -15.10 -1.62 17.42
CA GLN A 20 -15.27 -2.83 16.62
C GLN A 20 -14.17 -2.97 15.55
N ALA A 21 -13.72 -1.86 14.94
CA ALA A 21 -12.62 -1.87 13.99
C ALA A 21 -11.33 -2.36 14.65
N ILE A 22 -11.01 -1.81 15.82
CA ILE A 22 -9.85 -2.24 16.63
C ILE A 22 -9.97 -3.72 17.00
N ARG A 23 -11.14 -4.18 17.48
CA ARG A 23 -11.35 -5.61 17.82
C ARG A 23 -11.14 -6.53 16.61
N LYS A 24 -11.64 -6.13 15.44
CA LYS A 24 -11.50 -6.90 14.20
C LYS A 24 -10.04 -6.95 13.74
N TRP A 25 -9.33 -5.84 13.85
CA TRP A 25 -7.89 -5.79 13.58
C TRP A 25 -7.13 -6.71 14.53
N CYS A 26 -7.43 -6.68 15.84
CA CYS A 26 -6.83 -7.58 16.82
C CYS A 26 -7.11 -9.06 16.51
N ALA A 27 -8.31 -9.40 16.04
CA ALA A 27 -8.65 -10.75 15.60
C ALA A 27 -7.82 -11.19 14.38
N ARG A 28 -7.67 -10.30 13.38
CA ARG A 28 -6.88 -10.56 12.17
C ARG A 28 -5.39 -10.71 12.46
N ASN A 29 -4.87 -9.91 13.39
CA ASN A 29 -3.47 -9.92 13.78
C ASN A 29 -3.16 -10.94 14.89
N GLN A 30 -4.11 -11.83 15.21
CA GLN A 30 -3.96 -12.89 16.22
C GLN A 30 -3.44 -12.37 17.58
N VAL A 31 -3.90 -11.19 17.98
CA VAL A 31 -3.50 -10.57 19.25
C VAL A 31 -3.92 -11.47 20.41
N ALA A 32 -2.99 -11.71 21.33
CA ALA A 32 -3.21 -12.55 22.50
C ALA A 32 -4.39 -12.06 23.33
N LYS A 33 -5.11 -13.01 23.94
CA LYS A 33 -6.21 -12.72 24.86
C LYS A 33 -5.82 -13.14 26.27
N ASP A 34 -6.25 -12.36 27.24
CA ASP A 34 -6.12 -12.69 28.65
C ASP A 34 -7.14 -13.76 29.07
N VAL A 35 -7.05 -14.26 30.30
CA VAL A 35 -7.97 -15.23 30.92
C VAL A 35 -9.43 -14.77 30.87
N ALA A 36 -9.65 -13.46 30.88
CA ALA A 36 -10.98 -12.83 30.73
C ALA A 36 -11.44 -12.66 29.26
N GLN A 37 -10.77 -13.31 28.29
CA GLN A 37 -11.03 -13.22 26.84
C GLN A 37 -10.93 -11.80 26.26
N ARG A 38 -10.23 -10.88 26.94
CA ARG A 38 -9.95 -9.52 26.46
C ARG A 38 -8.62 -9.51 25.71
N TYR A 39 -8.53 -8.72 24.63
CA TYR A 39 -7.26 -8.55 23.94
C TYR A 39 -6.25 -7.85 24.84
N ILE A 40 -5.05 -8.43 24.92
CA ILE A 40 -3.90 -7.84 25.61
C ILE A 40 -3.29 -6.85 24.65
N ILE A 41 -3.46 -5.56 24.93
CA ILE A 41 -2.85 -4.48 24.16
C ILE A 41 -1.54 -4.14 24.86
N ASP A 42 -0.45 -4.75 24.41
CA ASP A 42 0.90 -4.35 24.80
C ASP A 42 1.36 -3.16 23.95
N LYS A 43 2.51 -2.58 24.31
CA LYS A 43 3.06 -1.42 23.59
C LYS A 43 3.32 -1.72 22.11
N ALA A 44 3.65 -2.96 21.76
CA ALA A 44 3.86 -3.37 20.37
C ALA A 44 2.54 -3.38 19.59
N THR A 45 1.50 -3.98 20.15
CA THR A 45 0.14 -4.01 19.58
C THR A 45 -0.44 -2.61 19.47
N GLU A 46 -0.26 -1.77 20.51
CA GLU A 46 -0.64 -0.36 20.50
C GLU A 46 0.03 0.39 19.34
N THR A 47 1.35 0.27 19.21
CA THR A 47 2.11 0.92 18.13
C THR A 47 1.65 0.43 16.76
N ALA A 48 1.36 -0.86 16.61
CA ALA A 48 0.87 -1.44 15.36
C ALA A 48 -0.53 -0.92 15.00
N ILE A 49 -1.42 -0.78 15.98
CA ILE A 49 -2.76 -0.21 15.81
C ILE A 49 -2.65 1.27 15.43
N LEU A 50 -1.84 2.04 16.15
CA LEU A 50 -1.59 3.46 15.86
C LEU A 50 -0.92 3.66 14.50
N ARG A 51 -0.07 2.74 14.04
CA ARG A 51 0.50 2.80 12.69
C ARG A 51 -0.54 2.44 11.62
N HIS A 52 -1.44 1.52 11.90
CA HIS A 52 -2.45 1.07 10.94
C HIS A 52 -3.61 2.07 10.78
N TYR A 53 -4.04 2.69 11.89
CA TYR A 53 -5.11 3.67 11.91
C TYR A 53 -4.64 5.11 12.10
N GLY A 54 -3.32 5.32 12.17
CA GLY A 54 -2.69 6.62 12.27
C GLY A 54 -3.19 7.49 11.13
N LYS A 55 -3.96 8.50 11.52
CA LYS A 55 -4.54 9.49 10.61
C LYS A 55 -3.40 10.30 9.99
N ASP A 56 -3.12 10.08 8.71
CA ASP A 56 -2.95 11.24 7.84
C ASP A 56 -4.31 11.95 7.82
N GLU A 57 -4.33 13.25 8.09
CA GLU A 57 -5.54 14.06 8.32
C GLU A 57 -6.39 14.25 7.03
N GLY A 58 -6.85 13.16 6.41
CA GLY A 58 -7.59 13.21 5.17
C GLY A 58 -8.41 11.95 4.91
N ASN A 59 -9.70 12.03 5.24
CA ASN A 59 -10.78 11.32 4.55
C ASN A 59 -10.91 9.80 4.81
N GLN A 60 -11.73 9.43 5.81
CA GLN A 60 -12.24 8.08 5.99
C GLN A 60 -13.42 7.80 5.04
N VAL A 61 -13.22 6.95 4.02
CA VAL A 61 -14.29 6.10 3.49
C VAL A 61 -13.72 4.69 3.25
N ALA A 62 -14.15 3.78 4.13
CA ALA A 62 -14.21 2.32 4.01
C ALA A 62 -13.23 1.63 3.03
N GLN A 63 -12.22 0.93 3.57
CA GLN A 63 -11.65 -0.22 2.86
C GLN A 63 -12.54 -1.46 3.04
N PRO A 64 -12.84 -2.23 1.97
CA PRO A 64 -13.81 -3.31 2.02
C PRO A 64 -13.33 -4.52 2.83
N THR A 65 -14.28 -5.11 3.56
CA THR A 65 -14.27 -6.49 4.01
C THR A 65 -14.25 -7.46 2.84
N GLU A 66 -13.18 -8.26 2.75
CA GLU A 66 -13.15 -9.66 2.27
C GLU A 66 -14.20 -10.06 1.20
N THR A 67 -13.93 -9.65 -0.04
CA THR A 67 -14.26 -10.40 -1.27
C THR A 67 -12.95 -10.68 -2.01
N SER A 68 -12.17 -11.61 -1.49
CA SER A 68 -10.74 -11.77 -1.82
C SER A 68 -10.43 -12.62 -3.07
N CYS A 69 -11.39 -12.99 -3.92
CA CYS A 69 -11.09 -13.78 -5.12
C CYS A 69 -11.18 -12.97 -6.42
N GLU A 70 -12.22 -12.18 -6.65
CA GLU A 70 -12.37 -11.45 -7.93
C GLU A 70 -11.44 -10.22 -8.02
N THR A 71 -11.29 -9.47 -6.92
CA THR A 71 -10.46 -8.27 -6.90
C THR A 71 -8.95 -8.58 -7.07
N ASN A 72 -8.49 -9.76 -6.60
CA ASN A 72 -7.09 -10.17 -6.76
C ASN A 72 -6.76 -10.51 -8.22
N GLU A 73 -7.68 -11.17 -8.93
CA GLU A 73 -7.52 -11.48 -10.35
C GLU A 73 -7.58 -10.22 -11.21
N THR A 74 -8.54 -9.31 -10.97
CA THR A 74 -8.57 -8.02 -11.68
C THR A 74 -7.30 -7.19 -11.43
N MET A 75 -6.76 -7.22 -10.21
CA MET A 75 -5.48 -6.55 -9.91
C MET A 75 -4.30 -7.17 -10.67
N LYS A 76 -4.25 -8.50 -10.79
CA LYS A 76 -3.22 -9.18 -11.59
C LYS A 76 -3.33 -8.80 -13.06
N GLU A 77 -4.53 -8.79 -13.63
CA GLU A 77 -4.76 -8.39 -15.02
C GLU A 77 -4.32 -6.95 -15.28
N ILE A 78 -4.66 -6.02 -14.39
CA ILE A 78 -4.23 -4.62 -14.49
C ILE A 78 -2.69 -4.52 -14.43
N ILE A 79 -2.05 -5.23 -13.51
CA ILE A 79 -0.58 -5.24 -13.39
C ILE A 79 0.06 -5.79 -14.66
N GLU A 80 -0.47 -6.87 -15.24
CA GLU A 80 0.05 -7.42 -16.49
C GLU A 80 -0.14 -6.47 -17.67
N MET A 81 -1.29 -5.81 -17.77
CA MET A 81 -1.53 -4.81 -18.81
C MET A 81 -0.54 -3.64 -18.71
N LEU A 82 -0.33 -3.11 -17.50
CA LEU A 82 0.63 -2.03 -17.27
C LEU A 82 2.07 -2.45 -17.61
N ARG A 83 2.46 -3.69 -17.30
CA ARG A 83 3.78 -4.23 -17.66
C ARG A 83 3.96 -4.33 -19.18
N LYS A 84 2.93 -4.81 -19.90
CA LYS A 84 2.96 -4.88 -21.38
C LYS A 84 3.03 -3.50 -22.02
N GLU A 85 2.28 -2.54 -21.48
CA GLU A 85 2.32 -1.17 -21.99
C GLU A 85 3.69 -0.54 -21.75
N LEU A 86 4.30 -0.77 -20.59
CA LEU A 86 5.65 -0.29 -20.28
C LEU A 86 6.68 -0.85 -21.26
N GLU A 87 6.68 -2.17 -21.50
CA GLU A 87 7.59 -2.79 -22.47
C GLU A 87 7.40 -2.25 -23.90
N ALA A 88 6.15 -1.97 -24.30
CA ALA A 88 5.87 -1.38 -25.60
C ALA A 88 6.42 0.04 -25.72
N LYS A 89 6.32 0.85 -24.65
CA LYS A 89 6.89 2.20 -24.61
C LYS A 89 8.42 2.16 -24.61
N ASP A 90 9.05 1.24 -23.88
CA ASP A 90 10.50 1.08 -23.87
C ASP A 90 11.04 0.75 -25.27
N LYS A 91 10.41 -0.17 -26.00
CA LYS A 91 10.76 -0.47 -27.40
C LYS A 91 10.57 0.73 -28.33
N GLN A 92 9.53 1.55 -28.12
CA GLN A 92 9.35 2.77 -28.90
C GLN A 92 10.46 3.78 -28.64
N ILE A 93 10.89 3.92 -27.38
CA ILE A 93 12.00 4.79 -27.01
C ILE A 93 13.29 4.32 -27.70
N GLU A 94 13.61 3.03 -27.64
CA GLU A 94 14.79 2.45 -28.31
C GLU A 94 14.76 2.70 -29.82
N SER A 95 13.61 2.51 -30.47
CA SER A 95 13.46 2.73 -31.92
C SER A 95 13.65 4.19 -32.30
N LEU A 96 13.08 5.11 -31.52
CA LEU A 96 13.25 6.55 -31.74
C LEU A 96 14.70 6.99 -31.52
N GLN A 97 15.35 6.47 -30.47
CA GLN A 97 16.77 6.73 -30.22
C GLN A 97 17.63 6.24 -31.36
N SER A 98 17.42 5.01 -31.84
CA SER A 98 18.17 4.47 -32.99
C SER A 98 17.97 5.30 -34.26
N SER A 99 16.76 5.78 -34.52
CA SER A 99 16.49 6.67 -35.65
C SER A 99 17.17 8.03 -35.49
N LEU A 100 17.18 8.59 -34.28
CA LEU A 100 17.86 9.83 -33.97
C LEU A 100 19.37 9.70 -34.14
N ASP A 101 19.96 8.59 -33.67
CA ASP A 101 21.39 8.31 -33.82
C ASP A 101 21.77 8.19 -35.29
N HIS A 102 20.98 7.47 -36.08
CA HIS A 102 21.21 7.32 -37.52
C HIS A 102 21.14 8.67 -38.26
N THR A 103 20.13 9.48 -37.97
CA THR A 103 19.99 10.81 -38.60
C THR A 103 21.08 11.77 -38.14
N THR A 104 21.48 11.71 -36.87
CA THR A 104 22.60 12.50 -36.33
C THR A 104 23.92 12.12 -37.01
N ALA A 105 24.21 10.81 -37.13
CA ALA A 105 25.40 10.34 -37.82
C ALA A 105 25.45 10.80 -39.29
N ALA A 106 24.32 10.72 -40.01
CA ALA A 106 24.23 11.19 -41.39
C ALA A 106 24.44 12.71 -41.53
N LEU A 107 23.90 13.50 -40.59
CA LEU A 107 24.11 14.96 -40.56
C LEU A 107 25.58 15.31 -40.27
N VAL A 108 26.20 14.64 -39.31
CA VAL A 108 27.62 14.85 -38.98
C VAL A 108 28.50 14.50 -40.19
N SER A 109 28.28 13.36 -40.84
CA SER A 109 29.04 12.98 -42.06
C SER A 109 28.85 13.98 -43.22
N ALA A 110 27.69 14.62 -43.33
CA ALA A 110 27.44 15.64 -44.34
C ALA A 110 28.08 17.00 -44.01
N GLN A 111 28.38 17.29 -42.74
CA GLN A 111 29.09 18.50 -42.31
C GLN A 111 30.61 18.36 -42.38
N GLU A 112 31.12 17.13 -42.33
CA GLU A 112 32.56 16.81 -42.39
C GLU A 112 33.08 16.58 -43.82
N SER A 113 32.21 16.63 -44.84
CA SER A 113 32.57 16.62 -46.28
C SER A 113 32.63 18.04 -46.86
#